data_AF-A0A965QRP8-F1
#
_entry.id   AF-A0A965QRP8-F1
#
_cell.length_a   1.000
_cell.length_b   1.000
_cell.length_c   1.000
_cell.angle_alpha   90.00
_cell.angle_beta   90.00
_cell.angle_gamma   90.00
#
_symmetry.space_group_name_H-M   'P 1'
#
loop_
_entity.id
_entity.type
_entity.pdbx_description
1 polymer ?
#
loop_
_entity_poly.entity_id
_entity_poly.type
_entity_poly.pdbx_seq_one_letter_code
_entity_poly.pdbx_strand_id
1 'polypeptide(L)'
;MIFNMVAWPQQRERIAGWLATFSAETGVEPAAVYAAPHDFAAAEGGRIAFHPLPELTPDGGSAAPAERLAGCDFDRIKFRAMRGALQVVLDPQAGLGGWLDAYERTAGQWLDAKRVLEEEGRVRVELPTAPREIVWNEIWKWLEPRRSTFDLSVSRVYRFAGQGVMWASRRMGLSRTEAERREDFSAVELGALKQALGDFVERLEEACRRDPRLSALLGSRLASADRAAWYADLERRHAVLPLVSEDYRGFVRQELDRFARENPQLVGWILTGLNVGAVARPAITLGLGLAGAAVVPAAAATAGGLTTLVHHVGDVVMGTAATLAGEGALGLTAAGLKPLIETLFAGWSAERGRILAETLHEVVLGDRLAEIDRLAAAAARPEVTRARQLLVECAQECG
;
A
#
# COMPACT_ATOMS: atom_id res chain seq x y z
N MET A 1 0.03 17.93 54.38
CA MET A 1 0.36 16.49 54.29
C MET A 1 -0.03 15.82 55.59
N ILE A 2 -0.67 14.66 55.51
CA ILE A 2 -1.11 13.89 56.68
C ILE A 2 -0.45 12.51 56.58
N PHE A 3 0.40 12.18 57.54
CA PHE A 3 0.94 10.83 57.70
C PHE A 3 -0.10 9.99 58.44
N ASN A 4 -0.79 9.11 57.70
CA ASN A 4 -1.84 8.27 58.26
C ASN A 4 -1.28 6.93 58.77
N MET A 5 -2.00 6.29 59.68
CA MET A 5 -1.66 4.99 60.28
C MET A 5 -0.31 4.98 60.99
N VAL A 6 0.01 6.09 61.66
CA VAL A 6 1.26 6.23 62.41
C VAL A 6 1.11 5.57 63.78
N ALA A 7 2.11 4.81 64.22
CA ALA A 7 2.21 4.38 65.62
C ALA A 7 2.63 5.59 66.46
N TRP A 8 1.63 6.33 66.95
CA TRP A 8 1.80 7.58 67.67
C TRP A 8 1.83 7.35 69.19
N PRO A 9 2.76 7.99 69.94
CA PRO A 9 3.80 8.94 69.51
C PRO A 9 5.14 8.29 69.11
N GLN A 10 5.25 6.96 69.12
CA GLN A 10 6.54 6.23 68.99
C GLN A 10 7.28 6.51 67.68
N GLN A 11 6.56 6.86 66.61
CA GLN A 11 7.14 7.14 65.29
C GLN A 11 7.33 8.64 65.00
N ARG A 12 7.08 9.55 65.96
CA ARG A 12 7.17 11.00 65.73
C ARG A 12 8.48 11.43 65.06
N GLU A 13 9.62 10.96 65.57
CA GLU A 13 10.95 11.32 65.06
C GLU A 13 11.22 10.78 63.64
N ARG A 14 10.53 9.71 63.22
CA ARG A 14 10.70 9.12 61.88
C ARG A 14 9.99 9.91 60.80
N ILE A 15 8.97 10.69 61.16
CA ILE A 15 8.15 11.45 60.21
C ILE A 15 8.98 12.49 59.46
N ALA A 16 9.99 13.09 60.11
CA ALA A 16 10.91 14.02 59.46
C ALA A 16 11.64 13.37 58.28
N GLY A 17 12.11 12.12 58.45
CA GLY A 17 12.76 11.36 57.39
C GLY A 17 11.81 11.01 56.26
N TRP A 18 10.59 10.56 56.57
CA TRP A 18 9.58 10.26 55.56
C TRP A 18 9.15 11.48 54.76
N LEU A 19 9.02 12.63 55.43
CA LEU A 19 8.74 13.90 54.79
C LEU A 19 9.86 14.30 53.83
N ALA A 20 11.12 14.19 54.26
CA ALA A 20 12.27 14.50 53.41
C ALA A 20 12.31 13.60 52.15
N THR A 21 12.08 12.29 52.29
CA THR A 21 12.00 11.37 51.15
C THR A 21 10.85 11.74 50.21
N PHE A 22 9.66 11.99 50.74
CA PHE A 22 8.51 12.36 49.93
C PHE A 22 8.75 13.67 49.15
N SER A 23 9.27 14.71 49.81
CA SER A 23 9.58 15.98 49.16
C SER A 23 10.66 15.84 48.10
N ALA A 24 11.71 15.03 48.34
CA ALA A 24 12.76 14.78 47.35
C ALA A 24 12.25 14.03 46.11
N GLU A 25 11.37 13.03 46.28
CA GLU A 25 10.85 12.23 45.16
C GLU A 25 9.75 12.93 44.36
N THR A 26 8.92 13.74 45.03
CA THR A 26 7.73 14.35 44.40
C THR A 26 7.93 15.83 44.06
N GLY A 27 8.93 16.49 44.63
CA GLY A 27 9.10 17.94 44.55
C GLY A 27 8.01 18.73 45.29
N VAL A 28 7.15 18.07 46.06
CA VAL A 28 6.05 18.73 46.79
C VAL A 28 6.55 19.24 48.13
N GLU A 29 6.34 20.54 48.36
CA GLU A 29 6.58 21.23 49.63
C GLU A 29 5.26 21.36 50.40
N PRO A 30 5.04 20.58 51.47
CA PRO A 30 3.76 20.61 52.18
C PRO A 30 3.62 21.85 53.07
N ALA A 31 2.49 22.54 52.91
CA ALA A 31 2.17 23.74 53.69
C ALA A 31 1.95 23.49 55.20
N ALA A 32 1.64 22.24 55.59
CA ALA A 32 1.49 21.82 56.98
C ALA A 32 1.62 20.31 57.09
N VAL A 33 2.08 19.82 58.25
CA VAL A 33 2.35 18.40 58.48
C VAL A 33 1.60 17.91 59.72
N TYR A 34 0.89 16.81 59.57
CA TYR A 34 0.11 16.17 60.63
C TYR A 34 0.39 14.67 60.71
N ALA A 35 0.29 14.11 61.90
CA ALA A 35 0.24 12.66 62.14
C ALA A 35 -1.18 12.24 62.52
N ALA A 36 -1.70 11.21 61.87
CA ALA A 36 -2.95 10.54 62.24
C ALA A 36 -2.61 9.14 62.79
N PRO A 37 -2.97 8.83 64.06
CA PRO A 37 -2.67 7.55 64.67
C PRO A 37 -3.36 6.39 63.97
N HIS A 38 -2.77 5.20 64.09
CA HIS A 38 -3.42 3.95 63.69
C HIS A 38 -4.55 3.55 64.66
N ASP A 39 -5.75 4.07 64.43
CA ASP A 39 -6.98 3.75 65.18
C ASP A 39 -8.16 3.55 64.22
N PHE A 40 -8.46 2.28 63.92
CA PHE A 40 -9.55 1.90 63.02
C PHE A 40 -10.93 2.27 63.56
N ALA A 41 -11.17 2.13 64.86
CA ALA A 41 -12.48 2.43 65.45
C ALA A 41 -12.77 3.94 65.44
N ALA A 42 -11.75 4.76 65.66
CA ALA A 42 -11.86 6.21 65.48
C ALA A 42 -12.02 6.59 64.01
N ALA A 43 -11.36 5.88 63.08
CA ALA A 43 -11.49 6.11 61.65
C ALA A 43 -12.92 5.87 61.15
N GLU A 44 -13.49 4.69 61.44
CA GLU A 44 -14.86 4.33 61.05
C GLU A 44 -15.90 5.27 61.67
N GLY A 45 -15.64 5.73 62.90
CA GLY A 45 -16.49 6.70 63.58
C GLY A 45 -16.30 8.16 63.17
N GLY A 46 -15.39 8.48 62.24
CA GLY A 46 -15.09 9.85 61.82
C GLY A 46 -14.45 10.73 62.92
N ARG A 47 -13.79 10.12 63.90
CA ARG A 47 -13.20 10.75 65.09
C ARG A 47 -11.68 10.64 65.15
N ILE A 48 -11.00 10.39 64.02
CA ILE A 48 -9.53 10.38 63.96
C ILE A 48 -8.97 11.72 64.46
N ALA A 49 -8.02 11.63 65.39
CA ALA A 49 -7.27 12.79 65.86
C ALA A 49 -6.12 13.09 64.88
N PHE A 50 -5.98 14.36 64.50
CA PHE A 50 -4.83 14.85 63.74
C PHE A 50 -3.89 15.59 64.68
N HIS A 51 -2.69 15.06 64.87
CA HIS A 51 -1.66 15.69 65.69
C HIS A 51 -0.78 16.59 64.81
N PRO A 52 -0.79 17.91 65.02
CA PRO A 52 0.08 18.82 64.29
C PRO A 52 1.56 18.55 64.63
N LEU A 53 2.44 18.76 63.65
CA LEU A 53 3.89 18.72 63.80
C LEU A 53 4.47 20.09 63.46
N PRO A 54 4.43 21.07 64.40
CA PRO A 54 4.95 22.42 64.19
C PRO A 54 6.40 22.44 63.74
N GLU A 55 7.23 21.53 64.26
CA GLU A 55 8.65 21.43 63.94
C GLU A 55 8.93 21.02 62.50
N LEU A 56 7.95 20.44 61.79
CA LEU A 56 8.04 20.05 60.37
C LEU A 56 7.15 20.92 59.47
N THR A 57 6.44 21.88 60.04
CA THR A 57 5.48 22.72 59.33
C THR A 57 6.13 24.08 59.04
N PRO A 58 6.17 24.55 57.78
CA PRO A 58 6.95 25.74 57.40
C PRO A 58 6.64 27.03 58.18
N ASP A 59 5.40 27.20 58.63
CA ASP A 59 4.96 28.36 59.42
C ASP A 59 4.93 28.10 60.94
N GLY A 60 5.35 26.92 61.39
CA GLY A 60 5.33 26.53 62.81
C GLY A 60 3.93 26.41 63.42
N GLY A 61 2.87 26.44 62.61
CA GLY A 61 1.50 26.46 63.11
C GLY A 61 1.02 25.12 63.67
N SER A 62 0.25 25.16 64.76
CA SER A 62 -0.35 23.98 65.42
C SER A 62 -1.86 23.83 65.21
N ALA A 63 -2.47 24.65 64.34
CA ALA A 63 -3.90 24.62 64.08
C ALA A 63 -4.36 23.27 63.51
N ALA A 64 -5.55 22.82 63.93
CA ALA A 64 -6.16 21.59 63.42
C ALA A 64 -6.44 21.69 61.90
N PRO A 65 -6.48 20.57 61.15
CA PRO A 65 -6.68 20.61 59.71
C PRO A 65 -7.95 21.36 59.29
N ALA A 66 -9.06 21.17 60.00
CA ALA A 66 -10.33 21.84 59.69
C ALA A 66 -10.23 23.37 59.83
N GLU A 67 -9.57 23.86 60.87
CA GLU A 67 -9.36 25.29 61.10
C GLU A 67 -8.44 25.91 60.06
N ARG A 68 -7.34 25.21 59.72
CA ARG A 68 -6.42 25.64 58.67
C ARG A 68 -7.11 25.67 57.30
N LEU A 69 -7.93 24.67 56.98
CA LEU A 69 -8.72 24.61 55.75
C LEU A 69 -9.81 25.70 55.70
N ALA A 70 -10.44 26.02 56.83
CA ALA A 70 -11.42 27.11 56.91
C ALA A 70 -10.79 28.49 56.65
N GLY A 71 -9.51 28.67 57.00
CA GLY A 71 -8.72 29.86 56.69
C GLY A 71 -8.06 29.84 55.31
N CYS A 72 -8.19 28.76 54.54
CA CYS A 72 -7.58 28.67 53.21
C CYS A 72 -8.40 29.40 52.14
N ASP A 73 -7.70 30.21 51.35
CA ASP A 73 -8.23 30.74 50.09
C ASP A 73 -8.13 29.66 49.00
N PHE A 74 -9.19 28.85 48.88
CA PHE A 74 -9.26 27.77 47.90
C PHE A 74 -9.13 28.27 46.46
N ASP A 75 -9.60 29.48 46.17
CA ASP A 75 -9.51 30.05 44.82
C ASP A 75 -8.06 30.38 44.47
N ARG A 76 -7.30 30.93 45.43
CA ARG A 76 -5.86 31.14 45.28
C ARG A 76 -5.09 29.83 45.12
N ILE A 77 -5.47 28.77 45.84
CA ILE A 77 -4.86 27.44 45.69
C ILE A 77 -5.15 26.86 44.31
N LYS A 78 -6.41 26.90 43.85
CA LYS A 78 -6.80 26.48 42.50
C LYS A 78 -6.02 27.25 41.44
N PHE A 79 -5.92 28.56 41.57
CA PHE A 79 -5.20 29.40 40.63
C PHE A 79 -3.71 29.06 40.57
N ARG A 80 -3.07 28.84 41.73
CA ARG A 80 -1.68 28.36 41.78
C ARG A 80 -1.51 26.98 41.14
N ALA A 81 -2.43 26.06 41.41
CA ALA A 81 -2.41 24.73 40.83
C ALA A 81 -2.59 24.77 39.30
N MET A 82 -3.52 25.59 38.81
CA MET A 82 -3.74 25.82 37.37
C MET A 82 -2.50 26.41 36.71
N ARG A 83 -1.87 27.42 37.33
CA ARG A 83 -0.63 28.01 36.82
C ARG A 83 0.50 26.98 36.76
N GLY A 84 0.67 26.16 37.79
CA GLY A 84 1.67 25.10 37.80
C GLY A 84 1.42 24.04 36.72
N ALA A 85 0.17 23.62 36.54
CA ALA A 85 -0.20 22.69 35.47
C ALA A 85 0.07 23.29 34.08
N LEU A 86 -0.25 24.57 33.88
CA LEU A 86 0.01 25.26 32.62
C LEU A 86 1.51 25.39 32.35
N GLN A 87 2.34 25.65 33.37
CA GLN A 87 3.80 25.65 33.22
C GLN A 87 4.35 24.30 32.75
N VAL A 88 3.81 23.18 33.24
CA VAL A 88 4.20 21.84 32.78
C VAL A 88 3.80 21.62 31.31
N VAL A 89 2.60 22.04 30.92
CA VAL A 89 2.11 21.90 29.53
C VAL A 89 2.88 22.80 28.57
N LEU A 90 3.22 24.03 28.99
CA LEU A 90 3.96 25.00 28.19
C LEU A 90 5.48 24.82 28.29
N ASP A 91 5.96 23.82 29.03
CA ASP A 91 7.40 23.54 29.07
C ASP A 91 7.92 23.27 27.65
N PRO A 92 8.97 23.97 27.21
CA PRO A 92 9.41 23.92 25.82
C PRO A 92 10.02 22.58 25.41
N GLN A 93 10.44 21.73 26.36
CA GLN A 93 11.12 20.46 26.08
C GLN A 93 10.29 19.24 26.52
N ALA A 94 9.74 19.26 27.72
CA ALA A 94 8.96 18.18 28.31
C ALA A 94 7.44 18.39 28.18
N GLY A 95 7.00 19.58 27.78
CA GLY A 95 5.60 19.92 27.61
C GLY A 95 5.04 19.55 26.23
N LEU A 96 3.91 20.16 25.88
CA LEU A 96 3.19 19.89 24.64
C LEU A 96 4.03 20.22 23.40
N GLY A 97 4.88 21.26 23.45
CA GLY A 97 5.76 21.64 22.36
C GLY A 97 6.74 20.53 21.97
N GLY A 98 7.51 20.04 22.95
CA GLY A 98 8.46 18.94 22.73
C GLY A 98 7.78 17.63 22.36
N TRP A 99 6.57 17.37 22.88
CA TRP A 99 5.77 16.23 22.45
C TRP A 99 5.34 16.33 20.98
N LEU A 100 4.88 17.50 20.52
CA LEU A 100 4.51 17.75 19.12
C LEU A 100 5.73 17.64 18.20
N ASP A 101 6.90 18.15 18.61
CA ASP A 101 8.15 17.98 17.86
C ASP A 101 8.50 16.50 17.68
N ALA A 102 8.39 15.71 18.74
CA ALA A 102 8.66 14.27 18.69
C ALA A 102 7.65 13.55 17.80
N TYR A 103 6.36 13.90 17.91
CA TYR A 103 5.29 13.36 17.08
C TYR A 103 5.53 13.63 15.59
N GLU A 104 5.80 14.88 15.21
CA GLU A 104 6.09 15.28 13.84
C GLU A 104 7.35 14.58 13.29
N ARG A 105 8.39 14.48 14.13
CA ARG A 105 9.62 13.75 13.77
C ARG A 105 9.34 12.29 13.47
N THR A 106 8.54 11.61 14.30
CA THR A 106 8.16 10.21 14.09
C THR A 106 7.28 10.03 12.84
N ALA A 107 6.37 10.97 12.56
CA ALA A 107 5.57 10.93 11.34
C ALA A 107 6.43 11.13 10.07
N GLY A 108 7.37 12.08 10.09
CA GLY A 108 8.32 12.30 8.98
C GLY A 108 9.21 11.07 8.74
N GLN A 109 9.64 10.45 9.84
CA GLN A 109 10.29 9.15 9.84
C GLN A 109 9.47 8.07 9.11
N TRP A 110 8.15 7.98 9.34
CA TRP A 110 7.26 7.06 8.63
C TRP A 110 7.07 7.44 7.15
N LEU A 111 7.08 8.72 6.82
CA LEU A 111 7.05 9.18 5.43
C LEU A 111 8.28 8.71 4.65
N ASP A 112 9.47 8.76 5.26
CA ASP A 112 10.68 8.24 4.63
C ASP A 112 10.63 6.71 4.47
N ALA A 113 10.12 5.99 5.46
CA ALA A 113 9.90 4.54 5.35
C ALA A 113 8.90 4.19 4.24
N LYS A 114 7.83 4.99 4.07
CA LYS A 114 6.88 4.87 2.96
C LYS A 114 7.57 5.06 1.62
N ARG A 115 8.43 6.07 1.46
CA ARG A 115 9.18 6.31 0.21
C ARG A 115 10.08 5.13 -0.15
N VAL A 116 10.79 4.57 0.83
CA VAL A 116 11.58 3.35 0.62
C VAL A 116 10.68 2.22 0.12
N LEU A 117 9.50 2.04 0.71
CA LEU A 117 8.56 1.02 0.26
C LEU A 117 7.96 1.31 -1.13
N GLU A 118 7.75 2.56 -1.52
CA GLU A 118 7.32 2.93 -2.88
C GLU A 118 8.41 2.63 -3.93
N GLU A 119 9.68 2.87 -3.58
CA GLU A 119 10.83 2.59 -4.45
C GLU A 119 11.05 1.08 -4.63
N GLU A 120 11.08 0.34 -3.51
CA GLU A 120 11.24 -1.12 -3.50
C GLU A 120 9.97 -1.84 -3.97
N GLY A 121 8.83 -1.16 -3.85
CA GLY A 121 7.50 -1.60 -4.24
C GLY A 121 7.30 -1.82 -5.73
N ARG A 122 8.30 -1.48 -6.54
CA ARG A 122 8.30 -1.62 -8.00
C ARG A 122 8.50 -3.08 -8.42
N VAL A 123 7.41 -3.77 -8.69
CA VAL A 123 7.45 -5.13 -9.22
C VAL A 123 7.59 -5.10 -10.72
N ARG A 124 8.70 -5.64 -11.21
CA ARG A 124 8.91 -5.85 -12.65
C ARG A 124 8.49 -7.26 -12.99
N VAL A 125 7.49 -7.38 -13.87
CA VAL A 125 7.04 -8.69 -14.36
C VAL A 125 7.40 -8.79 -15.82
N GLU A 126 8.17 -9.82 -16.17
CA GLU A 126 8.46 -10.20 -17.54
C GLU A 126 7.47 -11.28 -17.96
N LEU A 127 6.34 -10.87 -18.53
CA LEU A 127 5.32 -11.81 -18.99
C LEU A 127 5.69 -12.40 -20.35
N PRO A 128 5.31 -13.68 -20.62
CA PRO A 128 5.46 -14.27 -21.94
C PRO A 128 4.63 -13.49 -22.97
N THR A 129 5.08 -13.47 -24.23
CA THR A 129 4.34 -12.80 -25.30
C THR A 129 2.94 -13.40 -25.47
N ALA A 130 1.90 -12.57 -25.41
CA ALA A 130 0.53 -13.02 -25.56
C ALA A 130 0.30 -13.73 -26.91
N PRO A 131 -0.48 -14.84 -26.94
CA PRO A 131 -0.88 -15.48 -28.18
C PRO A 131 -1.59 -14.49 -29.11
N ARG A 132 -1.04 -14.31 -30.32
CA ARG A 132 -1.57 -13.38 -31.34
C ARG A 132 -3.05 -13.60 -31.67
N GLU A 133 -3.52 -14.83 -31.52
CA GLU A 133 -4.90 -15.23 -31.79
C GLU A 133 -5.90 -14.55 -30.85
N ILE A 134 -5.48 -14.12 -29.66
CA ILE A 134 -6.34 -13.43 -28.68
C ILE A 134 -6.80 -12.09 -29.22
N VAL A 135 -5.85 -11.21 -29.56
CA VAL A 135 -6.13 -9.86 -30.06
C VAL A 135 -6.81 -9.93 -31.42
N TRP A 136 -6.35 -10.85 -32.27
CA TRP A 136 -6.84 -11.00 -33.63
C TRP A 136 -8.30 -11.43 -33.71
N ASN A 137 -8.70 -12.41 -32.90
CA ASN A 137 -10.09 -12.88 -32.86
C ASN A 137 -11.06 -11.76 -32.44
N GLU A 138 -10.66 -10.92 -31.48
CA GLU A 138 -11.51 -9.82 -31.00
C GLU A 138 -11.61 -8.66 -32.02
N ILE A 139 -10.51 -8.32 -32.71
CA ILE A 139 -10.55 -7.36 -33.83
C ILE A 139 -11.51 -7.86 -34.92
N TRP A 140 -11.46 -9.15 -35.26
CA TRP A 140 -12.37 -9.73 -36.26
C TRP A 140 -13.83 -9.70 -35.83
N LYS A 141 -14.12 -10.08 -34.58
CA LYS A 141 -15.48 -9.98 -34.01
C LYS A 141 -16.00 -8.54 -34.00
N TRP A 142 -15.14 -7.55 -33.81
CA TRP A 142 -15.52 -6.14 -33.87
C TRP A 142 -15.80 -5.67 -35.31
N LEU A 143 -15.08 -6.20 -36.29
CA LEU A 143 -15.29 -5.91 -37.72
C LEU A 143 -16.54 -6.59 -38.30
N GLU A 144 -16.93 -7.76 -37.79
CA GLU A 144 -17.98 -8.61 -38.36
C GLU A 144 -19.38 -7.92 -38.43
N PRO A 145 -19.90 -7.26 -37.38
CA PRO A 145 -21.17 -6.54 -37.44
C PRO A 145 -21.18 -5.31 -38.35
N ARG A 146 -20.00 -4.70 -38.58
CA ARG A 146 -19.83 -3.49 -39.41
C ARG A 146 -19.77 -3.81 -40.91
N ARG A 147 -19.85 -5.10 -41.25
CA ARG A 147 -19.73 -5.64 -42.60
C ARG A 147 -21.09 -6.24 -42.99
N SER A 148 -22.08 -5.40 -43.30
CA SER A 148 -23.37 -5.92 -43.76
C SER A 148 -23.14 -6.77 -45.02
N THR A 149 -23.70 -7.99 -45.02
CA THR A 149 -23.56 -9.07 -46.02
C THR A 149 -22.19 -9.74 -46.14
N PHE A 150 -21.79 -10.51 -45.12
CA PHE A 150 -20.99 -11.71 -45.41
C PHE A 150 -21.48 -12.92 -44.61
N ASP A 151 -21.83 -13.96 -45.36
CA ASP A 151 -22.38 -15.23 -44.90
C ASP A 151 -21.24 -16.26 -44.70
N LEU A 152 -21.25 -16.91 -43.53
CA LEU A 152 -20.59 -18.17 -43.16
C LEU A 152 -19.35 -18.64 -43.96
N SER A 153 -18.22 -17.92 -43.94
CA SER A 153 -16.93 -18.48 -44.44
C SER A 153 -15.70 -18.18 -43.57
N VAL A 154 -15.84 -18.07 -42.25
CA VAL A 154 -14.69 -17.87 -41.33
C VAL A 154 -14.08 -19.20 -40.86
N SER A 155 -14.83 -20.30 -40.86
CA SER A 155 -14.33 -21.63 -40.45
C SER A 155 -13.38 -22.29 -41.45
N ARG A 156 -13.26 -21.77 -42.69
CA ARG A 156 -12.44 -22.36 -43.76
C ARG A 156 -11.00 -21.79 -43.80
N VAL A 157 -10.80 -20.54 -43.40
CA VAL A 157 -9.49 -19.88 -43.43
C VAL A 157 -8.58 -20.38 -42.30
N TYR A 158 -9.11 -20.59 -41.09
CA TYR A 158 -8.39 -21.26 -40.00
C TYR A 158 -7.99 -22.70 -40.36
N ARG A 159 -8.85 -23.41 -41.13
CA ARG A 159 -8.60 -24.80 -41.52
C ARG A 159 -7.53 -24.91 -42.62
N PHE A 160 -7.44 -23.93 -43.53
CA PHE A 160 -6.50 -23.99 -44.67
C PHE A 160 -5.08 -23.52 -44.32
N ALA A 161 -4.92 -22.51 -43.45
CA ALA A 161 -3.60 -22.10 -42.95
C ALA A 161 -3.00 -23.11 -41.96
N GLY A 162 -3.86 -23.82 -41.21
CA GLY A 162 -3.44 -24.87 -40.27
C GLY A 162 -3.15 -26.23 -40.92
N GLN A 163 -3.85 -26.64 -41.99
CA GLN A 163 -3.74 -27.99 -42.56
C GLN A 163 -2.40 -28.29 -43.24
N GLY A 164 -1.75 -27.33 -43.89
CA GLY A 164 -0.44 -27.54 -44.54
C GLY A 164 0.69 -27.75 -43.52
N VAL A 165 0.69 -26.97 -42.43
CA VAL A 165 1.69 -27.04 -41.36
C VAL A 165 1.39 -28.16 -40.36
N MET A 166 0.11 -28.45 -40.07
CA MET A 166 -0.29 -29.61 -39.24
C MET A 166 -0.04 -30.95 -39.92
N TRP A 167 -0.19 -31.07 -41.25
CA TRP A 167 0.05 -32.34 -41.94
C TRP A 167 1.54 -32.72 -41.92
N ALA A 168 2.43 -31.73 -42.09
CA ALA A 168 3.88 -31.94 -41.98
C ALA A 168 4.33 -32.25 -40.54
N SER A 169 3.76 -31.60 -39.53
CA SER A 169 4.10 -31.83 -38.11
C SER A 169 3.48 -33.10 -37.52
N ARG A 170 2.27 -33.50 -37.93
CA ARG A 170 1.66 -34.79 -37.54
C ARG A 170 2.44 -35.99 -38.06
N ARG A 171 3.01 -35.89 -39.27
CA ARG A 171 3.84 -36.96 -39.86
C ARG A 171 5.21 -37.10 -39.18
N MET A 172 5.64 -36.09 -38.42
CA MET A 172 6.88 -36.07 -37.63
C MET A 172 6.66 -36.23 -36.12
N GLY A 173 5.42 -36.46 -35.64
CA GLY A 173 5.12 -36.64 -34.22
C GLY A 173 5.28 -35.36 -33.36
N LEU A 174 5.34 -34.18 -33.99
CA LEU A 174 5.68 -32.91 -33.33
C LEU A 174 4.47 -31.97 -33.11
N SER A 175 3.25 -32.36 -33.51
CA SER A 175 2.09 -31.47 -33.38
C SER A 175 1.34 -31.68 -32.06
N ARG A 176 1.59 -30.81 -31.08
CA ARG A 176 0.75 -30.68 -29.88
C ARG A 176 -0.63 -30.10 -30.21
N THR A 177 -1.64 -30.49 -29.45
CA THR A 177 -3.00 -29.97 -29.63
C THR A 177 -3.09 -28.48 -29.23
N GLU A 178 -4.14 -27.78 -29.67
CA GLU A 178 -4.35 -26.37 -29.31
C GLU A 178 -4.63 -26.19 -27.80
N ALA A 179 -5.22 -27.20 -27.16
CA ALA A 179 -5.41 -27.25 -25.72
C ALA A 179 -4.07 -27.36 -24.97
N GLU A 180 -3.19 -28.28 -25.40
CA GLU A 180 -1.84 -28.45 -24.83
C GLU A 180 -1.01 -27.17 -24.93
N ARG A 181 -1.07 -26.44 -26.06
CA ARG A 181 -0.36 -25.16 -26.21
C ARG A 181 -0.86 -24.07 -25.28
N ARG A 182 -2.15 -24.06 -24.94
CA ARG A 182 -2.73 -23.11 -23.98
C ARG A 182 -2.35 -23.47 -22.54
N GLU A 183 -2.31 -24.75 -22.22
CA GLU A 183 -1.87 -25.24 -20.91
C GLU A 183 -0.38 -24.96 -20.68
N ASP A 184 0.46 -25.21 -21.68
CA ASP A 184 1.89 -24.87 -21.67
C ASP A 184 2.09 -23.35 -21.46
N PHE A 185 1.33 -22.51 -22.16
CA PHE A 185 1.39 -21.05 -21.99
C PHE A 185 0.96 -20.61 -20.59
N SER A 186 -0.15 -21.16 -20.09
CA SER A 186 -0.69 -20.89 -18.75
C SER A 186 0.34 -21.23 -17.66
N ALA A 187 1.03 -22.36 -17.80
CA ALA A 187 2.09 -22.77 -16.88
C ALA A 187 3.30 -21.82 -16.91
N VAL A 188 3.72 -21.36 -18.09
CA VAL A 188 4.82 -20.39 -18.23
C VAL A 188 4.43 -19.03 -17.65
N GLU A 189 3.22 -18.55 -17.92
CA GLU A 189 2.69 -17.31 -17.36
C GLU A 189 2.65 -17.35 -15.83
N LEU A 190 2.08 -18.42 -15.27
CA LEU A 190 2.05 -18.61 -13.82
C LEU A 190 3.47 -18.67 -13.23
N GLY A 191 4.41 -19.32 -13.90
CA GLY A 191 5.82 -19.35 -13.51
C GLY A 191 6.42 -17.95 -13.39
N ALA A 192 6.19 -17.09 -14.40
CA ALA A 192 6.67 -15.71 -14.40
C ALA A 192 6.04 -14.86 -13.27
N LEU A 193 4.73 -15.01 -13.02
CA LEU A 193 4.04 -14.32 -11.94
C LEU A 193 4.55 -14.75 -10.56
N LYS A 194 4.80 -16.05 -10.36
CA LYS A 194 5.39 -16.58 -9.13
C LYS A 194 6.81 -16.06 -8.90
N GLN A 195 7.63 -16.02 -9.95
CA GLN A 195 8.97 -15.45 -9.86
C GLN A 195 8.92 -13.99 -9.43
N ALA A 196 8.06 -13.18 -10.06
CA ALA A 196 7.90 -11.77 -9.70
C ALA A 196 7.38 -11.56 -8.26
N LEU A 197 6.49 -12.44 -7.77
CA LEU A 197 6.07 -12.47 -6.37
C LEU A 197 7.26 -12.74 -5.44
N GLY A 198 8.11 -13.73 -5.77
CA GLY A 198 9.33 -14.04 -5.02
C GLY A 198 10.29 -12.86 -4.95
N ASP A 199 10.62 -12.27 -6.10
CA ASP A 199 11.52 -11.11 -6.21
C ASP A 199 11.01 -9.91 -5.38
N PHE A 200 9.70 -9.69 -5.37
CA PHE A 200 9.09 -8.64 -4.54
C PHE A 200 9.27 -8.91 -3.04
N VAL A 201 8.99 -10.14 -2.60
CA VAL A 201 9.13 -10.52 -1.18
C VAL A 201 10.57 -10.36 -0.71
N GLU A 202 11.56 -10.75 -1.52
CA GLU A 202 12.98 -10.58 -1.18
C GLU A 202 13.36 -9.11 -1.00
N ARG A 203 12.89 -8.22 -1.89
CA ARG A 203 13.11 -6.77 -1.76
C ARG A 203 12.44 -6.19 -0.52
N LEU A 204 11.23 -6.67 -0.21
CA LEU A 204 10.50 -6.25 0.99
C LEU A 204 11.24 -6.69 2.27
N GLU A 205 11.83 -7.88 2.28
CA GLU A 205 12.67 -8.37 3.38
C GLU A 205 13.96 -7.56 3.52
N GLU A 206 14.58 -7.16 2.41
CA GLU A 206 15.73 -6.23 2.42
C GLU A 206 15.32 -4.85 2.96
N ALA A 207 14.15 -4.33 2.58
CA ALA A 207 13.63 -3.08 3.12
C ALA A 207 13.40 -3.17 4.64
N CYS A 208 12.85 -4.29 5.14
CA CYS A 208 12.68 -4.54 6.57
C CYS A 208 14.02 -4.68 7.31
N ARG A 209 15.06 -5.23 6.67
CA ARG A 209 16.41 -5.29 7.26
C ARG A 209 17.06 -3.92 7.38
N ARG A 210 16.78 -3.00 6.45
CA ARG A 210 17.30 -1.62 6.48
C ARG A 210 16.54 -0.71 7.43
N ASP A 211 15.24 -0.91 7.60
CA ASP A 211 14.41 -0.08 8.46
C ASP A 211 13.72 -0.89 9.59
N PRO A 212 14.16 -0.71 10.86
CA PRO A 212 13.56 -1.37 12.01
C PRO A 212 12.05 -1.12 12.17
N ARG A 213 11.53 0.01 11.68
CA ARG A 213 10.10 0.35 11.76
C ARG A 213 9.28 -0.49 10.80
N LEU A 214 9.78 -0.68 9.57
CA LEU A 214 9.17 -1.59 8.60
C LEU A 214 9.23 -3.02 9.13
N SER A 215 10.35 -3.43 9.73
CA SER A 215 10.46 -4.74 10.40
C SER A 215 9.42 -4.92 11.52
N ALA A 216 9.17 -3.90 12.34
CA ALA A 216 8.17 -3.97 13.40
C ALA A 216 6.73 -4.17 12.87
N LEU A 217 6.38 -3.53 11.74
CA LEU A 217 5.03 -3.66 11.15
C LEU A 217 4.85 -4.87 10.23
N LEU A 218 5.85 -5.16 9.39
CA LEU A 218 5.78 -6.18 8.33
C LEU A 218 6.49 -7.48 8.71
N GLY A 219 7.45 -7.43 9.62
CA GLY A 219 8.32 -8.56 9.96
C GLY A 219 7.55 -9.78 10.47
N SER A 220 6.47 -9.59 11.23
CA SER A 220 5.62 -10.70 11.67
C SER A 220 4.95 -11.43 10.50
N ARG A 221 4.43 -10.69 9.50
CA ARG A 221 3.82 -11.23 8.26
C ARG A 221 4.84 -11.96 7.39
N LEU A 222 6.06 -11.42 7.30
CA LEU A 222 7.13 -12.03 6.51
C LEU A 222 7.71 -13.29 7.20
N ALA A 223 7.84 -13.27 8.53
CA ALA A 223 8.41 -14.36 9.31
C ALA A 223 7.43 -15.53 9.53
N SER A 224 6.12 -15.28 9.62
CA SER A 224 5.10 -16.30 9.89
C SER A 224 4.68 -17.04 8.62
N ALA A 225 5.59 -17.72 7.93
CA ALA A 225 5.34 -18.87 7.03
C ALA A 225 4.00 -18.94 6.26
N ASP A 226 3.59 -17.88 5.57
CA ASP A 226 2.36 -17.85 4.76
C ASP A 226 2.65 -17.74 3.25
N ARG A 227 3.93 -17.80 2.87
CA ARG A 227 4.37 -17.76 1.47
C ARG A 227 3.64 -18.81 0.62
N ALA A 228 3.46 -20.02 1.15
CA ALA A 228 2.70 -21.07 0.48
C ALA A 228 1.24 -20.67 0.21
N ALA A 229 0.59 -19.98 1.15
CA ALA A 229 -0.76 -19.46 0.96
C ALA A 229 -0.79 -18.31 -0.06
N TRP A 230 0.22 -17.46 -0.11
CA TRP A 230 0.33 -16.38 -1.09
C TRP A 230 0.46 -16.93 -2.51
N TYR A 231 1.33 -17.92 -2.70
CA TYR A 231 1.47 -18.63 -3.96
C TYR A 231 0.18 -19.38 -4.34
N ALA A 232 -0.49 -20.03 -3.38
CA ALA A 232 -1.76 -20.70 -3.61
C ALA A 232 -2.90 -19.73 -3.95
N ASP A 233 -2.90 -18.51 -3.39
CA ASP A 233 -3.87 -17.47 -3.76
C ASP A 233 -3.62 -16.96 -5.18
N LEU A 234 -2.36 -16.67 -5.53
CA LEU A 234 -1.97 -16.31 -6.89
C LEU A 234 -2.38 -17.37 -7.90
N GLU A 235 -2.12 -18.65 -7.62
CA GLU A 235 -2.55 -19.79 -8.44
C GLU A 235 -4.08 -19.83 -8.60
N ARG A 236 -4.82 -19.63 -7.51
CA ARG A 236 -6.28 -19.65 -7.53
C ARG A 236 -6.85 -18.52 -8.38
N ARG A 237 -6.32 -17.29 -8.25
CA ARG A 237 -6.72 -16.13 -9.06
C ARG A 237 -6.36 -16.33 -10.53
N HIS A 238 -5.18 -16.88 -10.80
CA HIS A 238 -4.74 -17.21 -12.16
C HIS A 238 -5.61 -18.29 -12.81
N ALA A 239 -5.97 -19.34 -12.07
CA ALA A 239 -6.79 -20.45 -12.57
C ALA A 239 -8.20 -20.02 -12.99
N VAL A 240 -8.77 -18.99 -12.36
CA VAL A 240 -10.08 -18.44 -12.74
C VAL A 240 -9.98 -17.37 -13.82
N LEU A 241 -8.78 -16.89 -14.18
CA LEU A 241 -8.60 -15.85 -15.19
C LEU A 241 -8.61 -16.47 -16.60
N PRO A 242 -9.71 -16.32 -17.36
CA PRO A 242 -9.74 -16.83 -18.74
C PRO A 242 -8.70 -16.10 -19.57
N LEU A 243 -8.15 -16.78 -20.58
CA LEU A 243 -7.14 -16.20 -21.50
C LEU A 243 -7.61 -14.89 -22.18
N VAL A 244 -8.93 -14.73 -22.32
CA VAL A 244 -9.60 -13.51 -22.81
C VAL A 244 -10.80 -13.24 -21.90
N SER A 245 -10.67 -12.29 -20.97
CA SER A 245 -11.75 -11.89 -20.06
C SER A 245 -12.79 -11.01 -20.76
N GLU A 246 -13.95 -10.83 -20.13
CA GLU A 246 -14.94 -9.85 -20.61
C GLU A 246 -14.45 -8.41 -20.45
N ASP A 247 -13.68 -8.12 -19.40
CA ASP A 247 -13.09 -6.79 -19.18
C ASP A 247 -12.10 -6.43 -20.29
N TYR A 248 -11.25 -7.37 -20.68
CA TYR A 248 -10.34 -7.19 -21.82
C TYR A 248 -11.11 -7.03 -23.13
N ARG A 249 -12.20 -7.79 -23.36
CA ARG A 249 -13.07 -7.60 -24.53
C ARG A 249 -13.69 -6.20 -24.55
N GLY A 250 -14.12 -5.71 -23.40
CA GLY A 250 -14.62 -4.34 -23.24
C GLY A 250 -13.57 -3.30 -23.61
N PHE A 251 -12.35 -3.45 -23.08
CA PHE A 251 -11.20 -2.61 -23.41
C PHE A 251 -10.87 -2.62 -24.91
N VAL A 252 -10.74 -3.80 -25.52
CA VAL A 252 -10.45 -3.93 -26.96
C VAL A 252 -11.51 -3.22 -27.80
N ARG A 253 -12.80 -3.38 -27.46
CA ARG A 253 -13.89 -2.69 -28.19
C ARG A 253 -13.80 -1.18 -28.05
N GLN A 254 -13.57 -0.67 -26.84
CA GLN A 254 -13.44 0.77 -26.59
C GLN A 254 -12.26 1.37 -27.35
N GLU A 255 -11.13 0.67 -27.38
CA GLU A 255 -9.93 1.07 -28.12
C GLU A 255 -10.14 1.06 -29.63
N LEU A 256 -10.80 0.02 -30.16
CA LEU A 256 -11.16 -0.05 -31.57
C LEU A 256 -12.19 1.02 -31.98
N ASP A 257 -13.18 1.30 -31.12
CA ASP A 257 -14.16 2.35 -31.35
C ASP A 257 -13.52 3.75 -31.28
N ARG A 258 -12.57 3.97 -30.36
CA ARG A 258 -11.75 5.18 -30.30
C ARG A 258 -10.94 5.34 -31.58
N PHE A 259 -10.20 4.30 -31.96
CA PHE A 259 -9.41 4.31 -33.19
C PHE A 259 -10.28 4.58 -34.41
N ALA A 260 -11.47 4.01 -34.50
CA ALA A 260 -12.40 4.24 -35.60
C ALA A 260 -12.91 5.67 -35.69
N ARG A 261 -13.14 6.33 -34.54
CA ARG A 261 -13.50 7.76 -34.49
C ARG A 261 -12.35 8.67 -34.92
N GLU A 262 -11.13 8.31 -34.53
CA GLU A 262 -9.93 9.09 -34.84
C GLU A 262 -9.44 8.86 -36.28
N ASN A 263 -9.71 7.69 -36.85
CA ASN A 263 -9.23 7.27 -38.17
C ASN A 263 -10.37 6.81 -39.11
N PRO A 264 -11.39 7.65 -39.38
CA PRO A 264 -12.59 7.23 -40.11
C PRO A 264 -12.28 6.83 -41.55
N GLN A 265 -11.31 7.51 -42.20
CA GLN A 265 -10.88 7.20 -43.56
C GLN A 265 -10.22 5.81 -43.63
N LEU A 266 -9.30 5.50 -42.71
CA LEU A 266 -8.61 4.21 -42.67
C LEU A 266 -9.58 3.05 -42.39
N VAL A 267 -10.52 3.23 -41.47
CA VAL A 267 -11.57 2.22 -41.22
C VAL A 267 -12.47 2.07 -42.45
N GLY A 268 -12.81 3.17 -43.13
CA GLY A 268 -13.51 3.15 -44.42
C GLY A 268 -12.76 2.35 -45.48
N TRP A 269 -11.44 2.54 -45.63
CA TRP A 269 -10.59 1.76 -46.53
C TRP A 269 -10.54 0.27 -46.15
N ILE A 270 -10.41 -0.06 -44.86
CA ILE A 270 -10.43 -1.43 -44.37
C ILE A 270 -11.76 -2.11 -44.70
N LEU A 271 -12.89 -1.46 -44.40
CA LEU A 271 -14.23 -2.00 -44.66
C LEU A 271 -14.53 -2.10 -46.17
N THR A 272 -14.13 -1.10 -46.96
CA THR A 272 -14.32 -1.09 -48.42
C THR A 272 -13.44 -2.12 -49.11
N GLY A 273 -12.17 -2.22 -48.73
CA GLY A 273 -11.24 -3.23 -49.22
C GLY A 273 -11.71 -4.65 -48.87
N LEU A 274 -12.29 -4.83 -47.68
CA LEU A 274 -12.89 -6.09 -47.26
C LEU A 274 -14.17 -6.46 -48.05
N ASN A 275 -14.89 -5.49 -48.62
CA ASN A 275 -16.08 -5.73 -49.44
C ASN A 275 -15.74 -6.01 -50.93
N VAL A 276 -14.58 -5.55 -51.42
CA VAL A 276 -14.09 -5.86 -52.78
C VAL A 276 -13.35 -7.21 -52.77
N GLY A 277 -14.10 -8.27 -53.05
CA GLY A 277 -13.81 -9.67 -52.69
C GLY A 277 -12.57 -10.40 -53.22
N ALA A 278 -11.49 -9.77 -53.69
CA ALA A 278 -10.35 -10.53 -54.23
C ALA A 278 -8.92 -10.03 -53.92
N VAL A 279 -8.68 -8.78 -53.51
CA VAL A 279 -7.29 -8.25 -53.44
C VAL A 279 -6.87 -7.72 -52.07
N ALA A 280 -7.78 -7.33 -51.17
CA ALA A 280 -7.41 -6.76 -49.87
C ALA A 280 -7.23 -7.80 -48.73
N ARG A 281 -7.79 -9.01 -48.87
CA ARG A 281 -7.69 -10.08 -47.86
C ARG A 281 -6.23 -10.45 -47.55
N PRO A 282 -5.34 -10.66 -48.55
CA PRO A 282 -3.94 -10.92 -48.29
C PRO A 282 -3.22 -9.71 -47.70
N ALA A 283 -3.56 -8.47 -48.07
CA ALA A 283 -2.86 -7.28 -47.57
C ALA A 283 -3.12 -7.01 -46.08
N ILE A 284 -4.35 -7.27 -45.60
CA ILE A 284 -4.69 -7.20 -44.18
C ILE A 284 -4.04 -8.37 -43.44
N THR A 285 -4.10 -9.60 -43.97
CA THR A 285 -3.47 -10.77 -43.33
C THR A 285 -1.93 -10.75 -43.41
N LEU A 286 -1.31 -10.13 -44.41
CA LEU A 286 0.13 -9.99 -44.55
C LEU A 286 0.66 -8.78 -43.77
N GLY A 287 -0.05 -7.64 -43.82
CA GLY A 287 0.27 -6.46 -43.02
C GLY A 287 0.11 -6.69 -41.51
N LEU A 288 -0.94 -7.40 -41.09
CA LEU A 288 -1.17 -7.76 -39.68
C LEU A 288 -0.56 -9.11 -39.29
N GLY A 289 -0.28 -10.00 -40.25
CA GLY A 289 0.40 -11.28 -40.00
C GLY A 289 1.92 -11.15 -39.89
N LEU A 290 2.54 -10.17 -40.56
CA LEU A 290 3.96 -9.83 -40.38
C LEU A 290 4.21 -9.02 -39.10
N ALA A 291 3.18 -8.38 -38.54
CA ALA A 291 3.24 -7.70 -37.24
C ALA A 291 3.63 -8.66 -36.11
N GLY A 292 3.08 -9.88 -36.11
CA GLY A 292 3.26 -10.87 -35.05
C GLY A 292 4.23 -12.00 -35.38
N ALA A 293 4.91 -11.95 -36.52
CA ALA A 293 5.91 -12.94 -36.94
C ALA A 293 7.18 -12.22 -37.40
N ALA A 294 7.94 -11.70 -36.43
CA ALA A 294 9.36 -11.55 -36.66
C ALA A 294 9.92 -12.97 -36.89
N VAL A 295 10.13 -13.35 -38.15
CA VAL A 295 11.06 -14.42 -38.49
C VAL A 295 12.43 -13.88 -38.10
N VAL A 296 12.82 -14.13 -36.86
CA VAL A 296 14.16 -13.84 -36.37
C VAL A 296 15.10 -14.83 -37.06
N PRO A 297 16.08 -14.40 -37.87
CA PRO A 297 17.18 -15.26 -38.24
C PRO A 297 17.86 -15.72 -36.95
N ALA A 298 18.20 -17.00 -36.85
CA ALA A 298 18.70 -17.67 -35.63
C ALA A 298 19.94 -17.02 -34.96
N ALA A 299 20.50 -15.94 -35.53
CA ALA A 299 21.53 -15.11 -34.92
C ALA A 299 20.99 -14.02 -33.97
N ALA A 300 19.67 -13.76 -33.90
CA ALA A 300 19.07 -12.78 -32.98
C ALA A 300 18.27 -13.42 -31.83
N ALA A 301 18.75 -14.58 -31.33
CA ALA A 301 18.21 -15.23 -30.13
C ALA A 301 18.42 -14.42 -28.82
N THR A 302 18.91 -13.18 -28.91
CA THR A 302 19.17 -12.26 -27.78
C THR A 302 18.20 -11.07 -27.69
N ALA A 303 17.20 -10.97 -28.57
CA ALA A 303 16.11 -9.99 -28.42
C ALA A 303 14.83 -10.71 -27.97
N GLY A 304 14.76 -11.01 -26.67
CA GLY A 304 13.66 -11.75 -26.03
C GLY A 304 12.33 -10.99 -26.10
N GLY A 305 11.28 -11.68 -26.59
CA GLY A 305 9.89 -11.20 -26.63
C GLY A 305 9.23 -11.20 -25.25
N LEU A 306 9.67 -10.29 -24.38
CA LEU A 306 9.11 -10.14 -23.03
C LEU A 306 8.40 -8.79 -22.94
N THR A 307 7.16 -8.80 -22.46
CA THR A 307 6.49 -7.55 -22.04
C THR A 307 6.88 -7.27 -20.60
N THR A 308 7.60 -6.17 -20.36
CA THR A 308 7.97 -5.74 -19.00
C THR A 308 6.91 -4.81 -18.44
N LEU A 309 6.20 -5.24 -17.40
CA LEU A 309 5.28 -4.39 -16.64
C LEU A 309 5.95 -3.93 -15.34
N VAL A 310 5.70 -2.68 -14.93
CA VAL A 310 6.17 -2.14 -13.66
C VAL A 310 4.96 -1.82 -12.79
N HIS A 311 4.71 -2.61 -11.75
CA HIS A 311 3.63 -2.33 -10.80
C HIS A 311 4.17 -1.56 -9.61
N HIS A 312 3.50 -0.48 -9.23
CA HIS A 312 3.60 0.04 -7.87
C HIS A 312 2.52 -0.65 -7.03
N VAL A 313 2.84 -1.01 -5.80
CA VAL A 313 1.85 -1.52 -4.85
C VAL A 313 0.78 -0.45 -4.62
N GLY A 314 -0.33 -0.52 -5.37
CA GLY A 314 -1.42 0.45 -5.35
C GLY A 314 -1.79 1.06 -6.70
N ASP A 315 -0.89 1.07 -7.69
CA ASP A 315 -1.13 1.68 -9.02
C ASP A 315 -0.45 0.90 -10.17
N VAL A 316 -1.18 0.75 -11.29
CA VAL A 316 -0.66 0.14 -12.51
C VAL A 316 0.09 1.19 -13.33
N VAL A 317 1.42 1.11 -13.38
CA VAL A 317 2.22 1.90 -14.32
C VAL A 317 2.53 1.03 -15.54
N MET A 318 1.86 1.29 -16.66
CA MET A 318 2.10 0.54 -17.90
C MET A 318 3.55 0.75 -18.39
N GLY A 319 4.31 -0.35 -18.44
CA GLY A 319 5.57 -0.43 -19.18
C GLY A 319 5.30 -0.68 -20.67
N THR A 320 6.19 -0.19 -21.52
CA THR A 320 6.07 -0.28 -22.98
C THR A 320 6.01 -1.74 -23.45
N ALA A 321 4.97 -2.10 -24.22
CA ALA A 321 4.92 -3.36 -24.94
C ALA A 321 6.08 -3.45 -25.95
N ALA A 322 6.61 -4.65 -26.15
CA ALA A 322 7.75 -4.92 -27.03
C ALA A 322 7.54 -4.30 -28.42
N THR A 323 8.58 -3.63 -28.92
CA THR A 323 8.57 -3.00 -30.23
C THR A 323 8.40 -4.06 -31.31
N LEU A 324 7.31 -3.95 -32.09
CA LEU A 324 7.19 -4.69 -33.34
C LEU A 324 8.39 -4.29 -34.22
N ALA A 325 9.37 -5.18 -34.41
CA ALA A 325 10.60 -4.95 -35.15
C ALA A 325 10.64 -5.84 -36.39
N GLY A 326 10.81 -5.21 -37.56
CA GLY A 326 10.85 -5.87 -38.88
C GLY A 326 10.24 -5.00 -39.98
N GLU A 327 10.47 -5.35 -41.24
CA GLU A 327 9.97 -4.61 -42.41
C GLU A 327 8.42 -4.50 -42.43
N GLY A 328 7.70 -5.44 -41.80
CA GLY A 328 6.24 -5.35 -41.60
C GLY A 328 5.80 -4.28 -40.59
N ALA A 329 6.65 -3.91 -39.64
CA ALA A 329 6.36 -2.85 -38.66
C ALA A 329 6.33 -1.46 -39.30
N LEU A 330 7.14 -1.24 -40.36
CA LEU A 330 7.18 0.00 -41.12
C LEU A 330 5.84 0.27 -41.85
N GLY A 331 5.20 -0.79 -42.36
CA GLY A 331 3.87 -0.71 -42.98
C GLY A 331 2.77 -0.37 -41.97
N LEU A 332 2.86 -0.90 -40.74
CA LEU A 332 1.89 -0.64 -39.66
C LEU A 332 2.07 0.75 -39.04
N THR A 333 3.31 1.25 -38.97
CA THR A 333 3.57 2.65 -38.58
C THR A 333 3.04 3.61 -39.64
N ALA A 334 3.23 3.31 -40.92
CA ALA A 334 2.72 4.15 -42.01
C ALA A 334 1.17 4.17 -42.05
N ALA A 335 0.52 3.09 -41.60
CA ALA A 335 -0.93 2.97 -41.50
C ALA A 335 -1.52 3.39 -40.13
N GLY A 336 -0.70 3.85 -39.17
CA GLY A 336 -1.16 4.24 -37.83
C GLY A 336 -1.69 3.10 -36.94
N LEU A 337 -1.51 1.85 -37.33
CA LEU A 337 -2.05 0.66 -36.64
C LEU A 337 -1.12 0.10 -35.56
N LYS A 338 0.18 0.40 -35.63
CA LYS A 338 1.16 -0.07 -34.64
C LYS A 338 0.82 0.38 -33.21
N PRO A 339 0.53 1.67 -32.94
CA PRO A 339 0.21 2.13 -31.58
C PRO A 339 -1.05 1.46 -31.01
N LEU A 340 -2.05 1.22 -31.86
CA LEU A 340 -3.27 0.51 -31.47
C LEU A 340 -2.93 -0.92 -31.03
N ILE A 341 -2.20 -1.67 -31.85
CA ILE A 341 -1.84 -3.06 -31.54
C ILE A 341 -1.00 -3.13 -30.26
N GLU A 342 -0.01 -2.26 -30.11
CA GLU A 342 0.80 -2.15 -28.89
C GLU A 342 -0.07 -1.84 -27.66
N THR A 343 -1.05 -0.95 -27.79
CA THR A 343 -2.03 -0.63 -26.73
C THR A 343 -2.89 -1.84 -26.36
N LEU A 344 -3.34 -2.61 -27.35
CA LEU A 344 -4.16 -3.80 -27.13
C LEU A 344 -3.40 -4.92 -26.41
N PHE A 345 -2.13 -5.14 -26.76
CA PHE A 345 -1.27 -6.10 -26.06
C PHE A 345 -0.87 -5.60 -24.67
N ALA A 346 -0.57 -4.31 -24.53
CA ALA A 346 -0.27 -3.71 -23.23
C ALA A 346 -1.46 -3.84 -22.27
N GLY A 347 -2.69 -3.61 -22.74
CA GLY A 347 -3.90 -3.80 -21.93
C GLY A 347 -4.13 -5.26 -21.51
N TRP A 348 -3.80 -6.23 -22.37
CA TRP A 348 -3.86 -7.64 -22.00
C TRP A 348 -2.84 -7.98 -20.91
N SER A 349 -1.58 -7.58 -21.10
CA SER A 349 -0.53 -7.81 -20.11
C SER A 349 -0.86 -7.09 -18.79
N ALA A 350 -1.40 -5.87 -18.83
CA ALA A 350 -1.79 -5.11 -17.64
C ALA A 350 -2.87 -5.82 -16.80
N GLU A 351 -3.83 -6.51 -17.44
CA GLU A 351 -4.81 -7.34 -16.72
C GLU A 351 -4.14 -8.51 -16.00
N ARG A 352 -3.16 -9.17 -16.63
CA ARG A 352 -2.40 -10.26 -16.00
C ARG A 352 -1.58 -9.77 -14.82
N GLY A 353 -0.92 -8.64 -14.98
CA GLY A 353 -0.16 -7.99 -13.92
C GLY A 353 -1.03 -7.52 -12.74
N ARG A 354 -2.31 -7.19 -13.00
CA ARG A 354 -3.26 -6.80 -11.95
C ARG A 354 -3.47 -7.91 -10.92
N ILE A 355 -3.52 -9.17 -11.34
CA ILE A 355 -3.65 -10.31 -10.41
C ILE A 355 -2.50 -10.32 -9.40
N LEU A 356 -1.27 -10.11 -9.88
CA LEU A 356 -0.11 -10.03 -9.00
C LEU A 356 -0.22 -8.82 -8.06
N ALA A 357 -0.55 -7.66 -8.59
CA ALA A 357 -0.71 -6.44 -7.79
C ALA A 357 -1.78 -6.61 -6.69
N GLU A 358 -2.92 -7.21 -6.99
CA GLU A 358 -3.98 -7.52 -6.03
C GLU A 358 -3.51 -8.54 -4.98
N THR A 359 -2.81 -9.60 -5.40
CA THR A 359 -2.25 -10.59 -4.46
C THR A 359 -1.25 -9.94 -3.50
N LEU A 360 -0.38 -9.05 -4.01
CA LEU A 360 0.57 -8.32 -3.18
C LEU A 360 -0.13 -7.37 -2.21
N HIS A 361 -1.14 -6.65 -2.67
CA HIS A 361 -1.89 -5.70 -1.86
C HIS A 361 -2.72 -6.39 -0.78
N GLU A 362 -3.53 -7.39 -1.13
CA GLU A 362 -4.50 -8.00 -0.22
C GLU A 362 -3.88 -9.08 0.67
N VAL A 363 -2.98 -9.89 0.09
CA VAL A 363 -2.51 -11.11 0.73
C VAL A 363 -1.11 -10.95 1.33
N VAL A 364 -0.20 -10.23 0.67
CA VAL A 364 1.15 -10.04 1.23
C VAL A 364 1.17 -8.89 2.24
N LEU A 365 0.65 -7.72 1.85
CA LEU A 365 0.78 -6.49 2.63
C LEU A 365 -0.47 -6.18 3.47
N GLY A 366 -1.66 -6.45 2.95
CA GLY A 366 -2.95 -6.22 3.58
C GLY A 366 -3.09 -4.79 4.14
N ASP A 367 -3.67 -4.71 5.34
CA ASP A 367 -3.94 -3.43 6.03
C ASP A 367 -2.68 -2.69 6.48
N ARG A 368 -1.48 -3.28 6.32
CA ARG A 368 -0.22 -2.65 6.77
C ARG A 368 0.17 -1.46 5.92
N LEU A 369 -0.20 -1.43 4.64
CA LEU A 369 0.00 -0.25 3.79
C LEU A 369 -0.85 0.92 4.27
N ALA A 370 -2.13 0.67 4.53
CA ALA A 370 -3.03 1.68 5.07
C ALA A 370 -2.54 2.20 6.43
N GLU A 371 -1.95 1.34 7.25
CA GLU A 371 -1.33 1.74 8.51
C GLU A 371 -0.09 2.61 8.31
N ILE A 372 0.81 2.25 7.39
CA ILE A 372 1.98 3.07 7.04
C ILE A 372 1.54 4.43 6.50
N ASP A 373 0.54 4.47 5.62
CA ASP A 373 -0.04 5.71 5.09
C ASP A 373 -0.63 6.59 6.21
N ARG A 374 -1.36 5.98 7.14
CA ARG A 374 -1.93 6.67 8.30
C ARG A 374 -0.86 7.29 9.18
N LEU A 375 0.24 6.56 9.42
CA LEU A 375 1.36 7.01 10.24
C LEU A 375 2.21 8.09 9.53
N ALA A 376 2.44 7.96 8.23
CA ALA A 376 3.14 8.95 7.42
C ALA A 376 2.35 10.27 7.30
N ALA A 377 1.02 10.20 7.20
CA ALA A 377 0.15 11.37 7.13
C ALA A 377 -0.19 11.97 8.51
N ALA A 378 0.28 11.37 9.61
CA ALA A 378 -0.14 11.72 10.96
C ALA A 378 0.15 13.18 11.33
N ALA A 379 1.32 13.70 10.93
CA ALA A 379 1.70 15.10 11.17
C ALA A 379 0.98 16.11 10.27
N ALA A 380 0.44 15.69 9.12
CA ALA A 380 -0.28 16.58 8.20
C ALA A 380 -1.73 16.83 8.65
N ARG A 381 -2.16 16.24 9.76
CA ARG A 381 -3.49 16.38 10.31
C ARG A 381 -3.74 17.80 10.83
N PRO A 382 -4.91 18.40 10.57
CA PRO A 382 -5.21 19.79 10.96
C PRO A 382 -5.16 20.01 12.47
N GLU A 383 -5.41 18.97 13.27
CA GLU A 383 -5.35 19.01 14.73
C GLU A 383 -3.94 19.32 15.25
N VAL A 384 -2.90 18.85 14.56
CA VAL A 384 -1.48 19.11 14.93
C VAL A 384 -1.17 20.58 14.72
N THR A 385 -1.54 21.12 13.56
CA THR A 385 -1.39 22.55 13.26
C THR A 385 -2.19 23.40 14.25
N ARG A 386 -3.41 22.99 14.60
CA ARG A 386 -4.24 23.70 15.57
C ARG A 386 -3.62 23.69 16.96
N ALA A 387 -3.09 22.55 17.41
CA ALA A 387 -2.40 22.44 18.69
C ALA A 387 -1.15 23.34 18.76
N ARG A 388 -0.38 23.44 17.67
CA ARG A 388 0.76 24.37 17.56
C ARG A 388 0.33 25.83 17.69
N GLN A 389 -0.73 26.23 16.98
CA GLN A 389 -1.26 27.59 17.06
C GLN A 389 -1.68 27.94 18.49
N LEU A 390 -2.45 27.06 19.14
CA LEU A 390 -2.89 27.25 20.52
C LEU A 390 -1.70 27.33 21.49
N LEU A 391 -0.65 26.54 21.27
CA LEU A 391 0.56 26.61 22.09
C LEU A 391 1.26 27.97 21.97
N VAL A 392 1.38 28.50 20.75
CA VAL A 392 1.99 29.82 20.50
C VAL A 392 1.14 30.94 21.09
N GLU A 393 -0.18 30.90 20.89
CA GLU A 393 -1.13 31.85 21.48
C GLU A 393 -1.02 31.86 23.02
N CYS A 394 -1.07 30.69 23.66
CA CYS A 394 -0.94 30.55 25.11
C CYS A 394 0.42 31.03 25.63
N ALA A 395 1.51 30.76 24.91
CA ALA A 395 2.85 31.20 25.30
C ALA A 395 3.00 32.74 25.23
N GLN A 396 2.32 33.40 24.29
CA GLN A 396 2.31 34.86 24.16
C GLN A 396 1.46 35.55 25.24
N GLU A 397 0.37 34.93 25.67
CA GLU A 397 -0.49 35.47 26.73
C GLU A 397 0.06 35.23 28.16
N CYS A 398 0.91 34.21 28.32
CA CYS A 398 1.44 33.80 29.63
C CYS A 398 2.89 34.22 29.91
N GLY A 399 3.62 34.69 28.90
CA GLY A 399 4.95 35.32 29.02
C GLY A 399 4.83 36.80 29.30
#